data_AF-X1SDR0-F1
#
_entry.id   AF-X1SDR0-F1
#
_cell.length_a   1.000
_cell.length_b   1.000
_cell.length_c   1.000
_cell.angle_alpha   90.00
_cell.angle_beta   90.00
_cell.angle_gamma   90.00
#
_symmetry.space_group_name_H-M   'P 1'
#
loop_
_entity.id
_entity.type
_entity.pdbx_description
1 polymer ?
#
loop_
_entity_poly.entity_id
_entity_poly.type
_entity_poly.pdbx_seq_one_letter_code
_entity_poly.pdbx_strand_id
1 'polypeptide(L)' 'MGNIPRVIVFSLIIIGTIGLLINEFAFNWGTVATLTFATMNLAGLVILMYFLFYD' A
#
# COMPACT_ATOMS: atom_id res chain seq x y z
N MET A 1 -0.16 24.18 0.58
CA MET A 1 -0.13 22.86 1.26
C MET A 1 0.74 21.94 0.41
N GLY A 2 1.90 21.53 0.92
CA GLY A 2 2.87 20.74 0.14
C GLY A 2 2.38 19.34 -0.20
N ASN A 3 3.05 18.68 -1.15
CA ASN A 3 2.80 17.34 -1.73
C ASN A 3 2.74 16.14 -0.74
N ILE A 4 2.58 16.40 0.55
CA ILE A 4 2.50 15.45 1.67
C ILE A 4 1.51 14.30 1.40
N PRO A 5 0.27 14.52 0.89
CA PRO A 5 -0.64 13.41 0.65
C PRO A 5 -0.13 12.42 -0.41
N ARG A 6 0.54 12.88 -1.48
CA ARG A 6 1.11 11.99 -2.49
C ARG A 6 2.22 11.11 -1.93
N VAL A 7 3.11 11.67 -1.11
CA VAL A 7 4.24 10.93 -0.55
C VAL A 7 3.75 9.80 0.36
N ILE A 8 2.79 10.08 1.25
CA ILE A 8 2.21 9.08 2.15
C ILE A 8 1.55 7.95 1.36
N VAL A 9 0.81 8.30 0.31
CA VAL A 9 0.12 7.34 -0.55
C VAL A 9 1.10 6.42 -1.27
N PHE A 10 2.17 6.97 -1.85
CA PHE A 10 3.22 6.16 -2.48
C PHE A 10 3.93 5.27 -1.46
N SER A 11 4.22 5.77 -0.26
CA SER A 11 4.82 4.95 0.80
C SER A 11 3.93 3.78 1.20
N LEU A 12 2.61 3.98 1.33
CA LEU A 12 1.65 2.91 1.64
C LEU A 12 1.64 1.81 0.58
N ILE A 13 1.65 2.18 -0.70
CA ILE A 13 1.71 1.22 -1.81
C ILE A 13 3.01 0.44 -1.77
N ILE A 14 4.16 1.12 -1.64
CA ILE A 14 5.47 0.47 -1.63
C ILE A 14 5.58 -0.51 -0.45
N ILE A 15 5.20 -0.07 0.75
CA ILE A 15 5.24 -0.91 1.96
C ILE A 15 4.29 -2.11 1.82
N GLY A 16 3.07 -1.90 1.30
CA GLY A 16 2.13 -2.98 1.05
C GLY A 16 2.67 -4.01 0.04
N THR A 17 3.29 -3.56 -1.07
CA THR A 17 3.84 -4.46 -2.08
C THR A 17 5.02 -5.26 -1.54
N ILE A 18 5.96 -4.58 -0.87
CA ILE A 18 7.12 -5.24 -0.28
C ILE A 18 6.70 -6.23 0.81
N GLY A 19 5.76 -5.84 1.67
CA GLY A 19 5.22 -6.71 2.71
C GLY A 19 4.56 -7.97 2.14
N LEU A 20 3.79 -7.86 1.06
CA LEU A 20 3.22 -9.01 0.35
C LEU A 20 4.31 -9.93 -0.21
N LEU A 21 5.31 -9.37 -0.89
CA LEU A 21 6.41 -10.14 -1.47
C LEU A 21 7.21 -10.87 -0.37
N ILE A 22 7.55 -10.17 0.72
CA ILE A 22 8.27 -10.79 1.84
C ILE A 22 7.43 -11.88 2.51
N ASN A 23 6.13 -11.64 2.68
CA ASN A 23 5.24 -12.63 3.27
C ASN A 23 5.15 -13.91 2.42
N GLU A 24 5.00 -13.76 1.10
CA GLU A 24 4.86 -14.90 0.18
C GLU A 24 6.20 -15.64 -0.03
N PHE A 25 7.31 -14.91 -0.20
CA PHE A 25 8.59 -15.48 -0.66
C PHE A 25 9.61 -15.79 0.43
N ALA A 26 9.56 -15.10 1.58
CA ALA A 26 10.61 -15.22 2.60
C ALA A 26 10.11 -15.83 3.91
N PHE A 27 8.92 -15.44 4.36
CA PHE A 27 8.54 -15.67 5.76
C PHE A 27 7.27 -16.50 5.97
N ASN A 28 6.38 -16.61 4.98
CA ASN A 28 5.09 -17.29 5.08
C ASN A 28 4.38 -16.99 6.43
N TRP A 29 4.30 -15.72 6.85
CA TRP A 29 3.63 -15.31 8.09
C TRP A 29 2.12 -15.61 8.09
N GLY A 30 1.60 -16.11 6.97
CA GLY A 30 0.25 -16.60 6.82
C GLY A 30 -0.72 -15.54 6.30
N THR A 31 -1.99 -15.94 6.21
CA THR A 31 -3.04 -15.19 5.53
C THR A 31 -3.32 -13.82 6.14
N VAL A 32 -3.16 -13.66 7.46
CA VAL A 32 -3.42 -12.40 8.16
C VAL A 32 -2.43 -11.30 7.74
N ALA A 33 -1.15 -11.65 7.59
CA ALA A 33 -0.14 -10.72 7.10
C ALA A 33 -0.40 -10.33 5.64
N THR A 34 -0.74 -11.31 4.78
CA THR A 34 -1.16 -11.04 3.38
C THR A 34 -2.33 -10.06 3.34
N LEU A 35 -3.37 -10.30 4.14
CA LEU A 35 -4.57 -9.45 4.16
C LEU A 35 -4.23 -8.02 4.58
N THR A 36 -3.39 -7.86 5.60
CA THR A 36 -2.98 -6.55 6.12
C THR A 36 -2.22 -5.75 5.05
N PHE A 37 -1.21 -6.36 4.42
CA PHE A 37 -0.41 -5.68 3.41
C PHE A 37 -1.20 -5.42 2.11
N ALA A 38 -2.08 -6.34 1.70
CA ALA A 38 -2.98 -6.14 0.57
C ALA A 38 -3.94 -4.97 0.83
N THR A 39 -4.50 -4.87 2.03
CA THR A 39 -5.41 -3.78 2.40
C THR A 39 -4.69 -2.42 2.39
N MET A 40 -3.47 -2.35 2.90
CA MET A 40 -2.64 -1.13 2.82
C MET A 40 -2.35 -0.72 1.38
N ASN A 41 -2.04 -1.68 0.52
CA ASN A 41 -1.79 -1.43 -0.90
C ASN A 41 -3.03 -0.89 -1.62
N LEU A 42 -4.17 -1.51 -1.36
CA LEU A 42 -5.45 -1.15 -1.96
C LEU A 42 -5.92 0.23 -1.48
N ALA A 43 -5.77 0.53 -0.18
CA ALA A 43 -6.05 1.85 0.37
C ALA A 43 -5.16 2.93 -0.28
N GLY A 44 -3.86 2.67 -0.43
CA GLY A 44 -2.95 3.56 -1.14
C GLY A 44 -3.40 3.82 -2.59
N LEU A 45 -3.76 2.78 -3.33
CA LEU A 45 -4.24 2.92 -4.72
C LEU A 45 -5.54 3.73 -4.82
N VAL A 46 -6.50 3.49 -3.92
CA VAL A 46 -7.78 4.24 -3.90
C VAL A 46 -7.54 5.72 -3.62
N ILE A 47 -6.68 6.05 -2.66
CA ILE A 47 -6.36 7.45 -2.35
C ILE A 47 -5.57 8.08 -3.51
N LEU A 48 -4.66 7.35 -4.15
CA LEU A 48 -3.95 7.83 -5.33
C LEU A 48 -4.90 8.15 -6.48
N MET A 49 -5.87 7.25 -6.73
CA MET A 49 -6.91 7.43 -7.73
C MET A 49 -7.73 8.68 -7.42
N TYR A 50 -8.17 8.87 -6.17
CA TYR A 50 -8.89 10.07 -5.78
C TYR A 50 -8.09 11.35 -6.11
N PHE A 51 -6.82 11.42 -5.70
CA PHE A 51 -5.94 12.55 -6.00
C PHE A 51 -5.58 12.72 -7.48
N LEU A 52 -5.72 11.69 -8.30
CA LEU A 52 -5.42 11.76 -9.73
C LEU A 52 -6.63 12.24 -10.56
N PHE A 53 -7.84 11.86 -10.14
CA PHE A 53 -9.07 12.09 -10.90
C PHE A 53 -9.97 13.19 -10.34
N TYR A 54 -9.86 13.52 -9.05
CA TYR A 54 -10.76 14.47 -8.37
C TYR A 54 -10.06 15.71 -7.79
N ASP A 55 -8.73 15.78 -7.86
CA ASP A 55 -7.89 16.93 -7.48
C ASP A 55 -7.37 17.62 -8.76
#